data_AF-A0A1J5IM56-F1
#
_entry.id   AF-A0A1J5IM56-F1
#
_cell.length_a   1.000
_cell.length_b   1.000
_cell.length_c   1.000
_cell.angle_alpha   90.00
_cell.angle_beta   90.00
_cell.angle_gamma   90.00
#
_symmetry.space_group_name_H-M   'P 1'
#
loop_
_entity.id
_entity.type
_entity.pdbx_description
1 polymer ?
#
loop_
_entity_poly.entity_id
_entity_poly.type
_entity_poly.pdbx_seq_one_letter_code
_entity_poly.pdbx_strand_id
1 'polypeptide(L)'
;MVAYLNERKALVDRTLDGYLPGEQNDPSVICRAIRYSLLAGGKRIRPILCLAAAEAIGGVAEAVLPAACALEMIHTYSLIHDDLPAMDNDDYRRGRPTSHKVFGENIAILAGDALLTEAFRLLTNREGMPGMPPERLLDVAREIAEAAGHRGMVGGQVLDIRAEGEAVGLETLYAIHRCKTGALLRVSIRAGAILAGAGEEALAGLSDYGGKIGLAFQIADDILNVEGDPLLLGKGTGSDAARGKVTFPALMGVEASRARAAELVMEAISSLASFDYRAAPLCAIARYILERRS
;
A
#
# COMPACT_ATOMS: atom_id res chain seq x y z
N MET A 1 12.93 4.20 -14.96
CA MET A 1 12.00 3.66 -13.95
C MET A 1 12.72 3.19 -12.70
N VAL A 2 13.58 2.15 -12.76
CA VAL A 2 14.28 1.62 -11.56
C VAL A 2 15.02 2.69 -10.76
N ALA A 3 15.71 3.62 -11.44
CA ALA A 3 16.37 4.76 -10.79
C ALA A 3 15.37 5.66 -10.00
N TYR A 4 14.23 6.00 -10.61
CA TYR A 4 13.17 6.80 -9.97
C TYR A 4 12.60 6.09 -8.73
N LEU A 5 12.29 4.79 -8.83
CA LEU A 5 11.79 4.02 -7.68
C LEU A 5 12.82 3.99 -6.55
N ASN A 6 14.09 3.76 -6.86
CA ASN A 6 15.15 3.72 -5.86
C ASN A 6 15.38 5.08 -5.19
N GLU A 7 15.36 6.17 -5.96
CA GLU A 7 15.49 7.52 -5.45
C GLU A 7 14.34 7.89 -4.52
N ARG A 8 13.09 7.68 -4.97
CA ARG A 8 11.90 7.96 -4.16
C ARG A 8 11.82 7.06 -2.93
N LYS A 9 12.18 5.79 -3.05
CA LYS A 9 12.31 4.88 -1.90
C LYS A 9 13.34 5.41 -0.89
N ALA A 10 14.53 5.80 -1.33
CA ALA A 10 15.57 6.31 -0.43
C ALA A 10 15.15 7.61 0.27
N LEU A 11 14.44 8.48 -0.43
CA LEU A 11 13.85 9.68 0.16
C LEU A 11 12.83 9.32 1.24
N VAL A 12 11.89 8.43 0.95
CA VAL A 12 10.86 7.98 1.90
C VAL A 12 11.48 7.30 3.12
N ASP A 13 12.46 6.41 2.93
CA ASP A 13 13.11 5.71 4.05
C ASP A 13 13.83 6.68 4.99
N ARG A 14 14.56 7.68 4.45
CA ARG A 14 15.19 8.72 5.27
C ARG A 14 14.17 9.56 6.03
N THR A 15 13.08 9.93 5.37
CA THR A 15 12.04 10.77 5.99
C THR A 15 11.29 10.00 7.08
N LEU A 16 10.95 8.73 6.85
CA LEU A 16 10.34 7.87 7.87
C LEU A 16 11.24 7.74 9.09
N ASP A 17 12.53 7.48 8.89
CA ASP A 17 13.48 7.36 10.00
C ASP A 17 13.51 8.62 10.89
N GLY A 18 13.46 9.80 10.25
CA GLY A 18 13.43 11.09 10.94
C GLY A 18 12.13 11.39 11.71
N TYR A 19 11.01 10.76 11.37
CA TYR A 19 9.74 10.92 12.12
C TYR A 19 9.61 10.00 13.32
N LEU A 20 10.37 8.91 13.36
CA LEU A 20 10.22 7.92 14.40
C LEU A 20 10.91 8.35 15.71
N PRO A 21 10.35 7.97 16.88
CA PRO A 21 11.00 8.23 18.16
C PRO A 21 12.36 7.53 18.22
N GLY A 22 13.29 8.03 19.05
CA GLY A 22 14.54 7.32 19.32
C GLY A 22 14.26 5.97 20.01
N GLU A 23 15.06 4.95 19.72
CA GLU A 23 14.89 3.60 20.31
C GLU A 23 14.99 3.58 21.84
N GLN A 24 15.67 4.57 22.40
CA GLN A 24 15.88 4.78 23.83
C GLN A 24 14.74 5.56 24.51
N ASN A 25 13.78 6.11 23.75
CA ASN A 25 12.67 6.87 24.32
C ASN A 25 11.70 5.94 25.05
N ASP A 26 11.17 6.36 26.21
CA ASP A 26 10.25 5.56 27.01
C ASP A 26 8.80 5.63 26.47
N PRO A 27 8.07 4.50 26.31
CA PRO A 27 8.52 3.12 26.50
C PRO A 27 9.42 2.60 25.37
N SER A 28 10.64 2.18 25.70
CA SER A 28 11.64 1.81 24.68
C SER A 28 11.23 0.61 23.83
N VAL A 29 10.48 -0.33 24.42
CA VAL A 29 10.02 -1.54 23.73
C VAL A 29 9.09 -1.22 22.55
N ILE A 30 8.17 -0.26 22.71
CA ILE A 30 7.23 0.11 21.65
C ILE A 30 7.95 0.90 20.55
N CYS A 31 8.86 1.81 20.92
CA CYS A 31 9.68 2.56 19.97
C CYS A 31 10.51 1.62 19.08
N ARG A 32 11.12 0.59 19.68
CA ARG A 32 11.87 -0.44 18.97
C ARG A 32 10.98 -1.28 18.04
N ALA A 33 9.79 -1.69 18.48
CA ALA A 33 8.88 -2.49 17.67
C ALA A 33 8.34 -1.74 16.44
N ILE A 34 8.00 -0.46 16.61
CA ILE A 34 7.59 0.44 15.53
C ILE A 34 8.72 0.58 14.50
N ARG A 35 9.93 0.94 14.95
CA ARG A 35 11.10 1.13 14.07
C ARG A 35 11.48 -0.16 13.36
N TYR A 36 11.49 -1.28 14.08
CA TYR A 36 11.81 -2.58 13.54
C TYR A 36 10.95 -2.91 12.31
N SER A 37 9.64 -2.74 12.45
CA SER A 37 8.68 -3.11 11.41
C SER A 37 8.64 -2.10 10.26
N LEU A 38 8.63 -0.80 10.58
CA LEU A 38 8.54 0.27 9.59
C LEU A 38 9.82 0.37 8.75
N LEU A 39 10.99 0.18 9.36
CA LEU A 39 12.30 0.27 8.71
C LEU A 39 12.86 -1.08 8.25
N ALA A 40 12.10 -2.17 8.33
CA ALA A 40 12.48 -3.49 7.77
C ALA A 40 12.61 -3.52 6.23
N GLY A 41 12.52 -2.37 5.55
CA GLY A 41 12.57 -2.25 4.10
C GLY A 41 11.18 -2.31 3.46
N GLY A 42 11.09 -2.89 2.27
CA GLY A 42 9.87 -2.90 1.45
C GLY A 42 9.98 -2.00 0.22
N LYS A 43 9.03 -2.18 -0.71
CA LYS A 43 9.05 -1.51 -2.04
C LYS A 43 8.61 -0.04 -1.99
N ARG A 44 7.94 0.38 -0.90
CA ARG A 44 7.40 1.74 -0.69
C ARG A 44 6.47 2.24 -1.81
N ILE A 45 5.74 1.33 -2.46
CA ILE A 45 4.88 1.67 -3.61
C ILE A 45 3.83 2.73 -3.26
N ARG A 46 3.19 2.63 -2.10
CA ARG A 46 2.14 3.59 -1.66
C ARG A 46 2.69 5.02 -1.52
N PRO A 47 3.78 5.26 -0.75
CA PRO A 47 4.47 6.54 -0.75
C PRO A 47 4.84 7.04 -2.14
N ILE A 48 5.47 6.19 -2.96
CA ILE A 48 5.94 6.57 -4.30
C ILE A 48 4.77 6.98 -5.19
N LEU A 49 3.63 6.29 -5.12
CA LEU A 49 2.41 6.66 -5.83
C LEU A 49 1.85 8.02 -5.37
N CYS A 50 1.89 8.31 -4.07
CA CYS A 50 1.51 9.61 -3.53
C CYS A 50 2.41 10.74 -4.09
N LEU A 51 3.74 10.54 -4.06
CA LEU A 51 4.70 11.49 -4.61
C LEU A 51 4.49 11.70 -6.12
N ALA A 52 4.38 10.61 -6.89
CA ALA A 52 4.18 10.65 -8.34
C ALA A 52 2.86 11.33 -8.73
N ALA A 53 1.80 11.16 -7.93
CA ALA A 53 0.52 11.82 -8.17
C ALA A 53 0.60 13.33 -7.92
N ALA A 54 1.33 13.77 -6.88
CA ALA A 54 1.57 15.19 -6.66
C ALA A 54 2.35 15.81 -7.83
N GLU A 55 3.40 15.13 -8.30
CA GLU A 55 4.21 15.55 -9.45
C GLU A 55 3.38 15.64 -10.74
N ALA A 56 2.48 14.67 -10.99
CA ALA A 56 1.59 14.66 -12.15
C ALA A 56 0.66 15.88 -12.22
N ILE A 57 0.32 16.46 -11.06
CA ILE A 57 -0.48 17.69 -10.94
C ILE A 57 0.40 18.96 -11.06
N GLY A 58 1.71 18.83 -10.93
CA GLY A 58 2.65 19.95 -10.86
C GLY A 58 3.01 20.40 -9.46
N GLY A 59 2.63 19.62 -8.45
CA GLY A 59 3.07 19.82 -7.08
C GLY A 59 4.52 19.41 -6.87
N VAL A 60 5.07 19.84 -5.73
CA VAL A 60 6.41 19.46 -5.28
C VAL A 60 6.29 18.20 -4.43
N ALA A 61 7.00 17.12 -4.79
CA ALA A 61 6.93 15.84 -4.09
C ALA A 61 7.25 15.98 -2.59
N GLU A 62 8.23 16.82 -2.24
CA GLU A 62 8.66 17.08 -0.88
C GLU A 62 7.54 17.69 -0.01
N ALA A 63 6.63 18.46 -0.62
CA ALA A 63 5.52 19.10 0.09
C ALA A 63 4.46 18.10 0.57
N VAL A 64 4.42 16.90 -0.02
CA VAL A 64 3.47 15.83 0.33
C VAL A 64 4.13 14.63 1.02
N LEU A 65 5.43 14.71 1.33
CA LEU A 65 6.19 13.65 2.01
C LEU A 65 5.57 13.21 3.36
N PRO A 66 5.06 14.11 4.23
CA PRO A 66 4.42 13.69 5.46
C PRO A 66 3.22 12.77 5.21
N ALA A 67 2.39 13.09 4.21
CA ALA A 67 1.26 12.25 3.82
C ALA A 67 1.70 10.91 3.20
N ALA A 68 2.74 10.93 2.36
CA ALA A 68 3.34 9.71 1.82
C ALA A 68 3.87 8.79 2.93
N CYS A 69 4.52 9.35 3.96
CA CYS A 69 5.01 8.61 5.12
C CYS A 69 3.86 8.04 5.97
N ALA A 70 2.81 8.83 6.20
CA ALA A 70 1.62 8.37 6.93
C ALA A 70 0.95 7.16 6.25
N LEU A 71 0.89 7.14 4.91
CA LEU A 71 0.38 5.99 4.15
C LEU A 71 1.23 4.73 4.34
N GLU A 72 2.56 4.86 4.47
CA GLU A 72 3.43 3.71 4.75
C GLU A 72 3.33 3.26 6.21
N MET A 73 3.10 4.17 7.16
CA MET A 73 2.79 3.82 8.54
C MET A 73 1.50 3.00 8.60
N ILE A 74 0.47 3.44 7.86
CA ILE A 74 -0.80 2.72 7.72
C ILE A 74 -0.61 1.34 7.11
N HIS A 75 0.14 1.26 6.01
CA HIS A 75 0.45 -0.02 5.40
C HIS A 75 1.25 -0.93 6.34
N THR A 76 2.20 -0.39 7.09
CA THR A 76 3.05 -1.18 7.97
C THR A 76 2.25 -1.71 9.15
N TYR A 77 1.36 -0.93 9.77
CA TYR A 77 0.52 -1.48 10.84
C TYR A 77 -0.31 -2.64 10.32
N SER A 78 -0.86 -2.51 9.10
CA SER A 78 -1.74 -3.53 8.56
C SER A 78 -0.99 -4.85 8.42
N LEU A 79 0.29 -4.81 8.01
CA LEU A 79 1.14 -5.99 7.94
C LEU A 79 1.47 -6.56 9.32
N ILE A 80 1.77 -5.72 10.31
CA ILE A 80 2.06 -6.18 11.68
C ILE A 80 0.88 -6.97 12.24
N HIS A 81 -0.35 -6.48 12.05
CA HIS A 81 -1.55 -7.14 12.52
C HIS A 81 -1.90 -8.37 11.68
N ASP A 82 -1.78 -8.30 10.35
CA ASP A 82 -1.98 -9.43 9.43
C ASP A 82 -1.08 -10.62 9.78
N ASP A 83 0.15 -10.36 10.25
CA ASP A 83 1.13 -11.38 10.65
C ASP A 83 0.82 -12.07 12.00
N LEU A 84 -0.15 -11.60 12.80
CA LEU A 84 -0.43 -12.15 14.14
C LEU A 84 -0.94 -13.60 14.09
N PRO A 85 -0.79 -14.39 15.18
CA PRO A 85 -1.28 -15.76 15.25
C PRO A 85 -2.79 -15.94 14.99
N ALA A 86 -3.59 -14.94 15.35
CA ALA A 86 -5.04 -14.93 15.13
C ALA A 86 -5.44 -14.52 13.69
N MET A 87 -4.47 -14.21 12.83
CA MET A 87 -4.63 -13.75 11.46
C MET A 87 -3.89 -14.73 10.52
N ASP A 88 -2.93 -14.28 9.70
CA ASP A 88 -2.18 -15.18 8.80
C ASP A 88 -1.16 -16.06 9.55
N ASN A 89 -0.82 -15.73 10.81
CA ASN A 89 0.17 -16.46 11.64
C ASN A 89 1.52 -16.66 10.92
N ASP A 90 2.02 -15.60 10.28
CA ASP A 90 3.28 -15.64 9.53
C ASP A 90 4.49 -15.47 10.46
N ASP A 91 5.51 -16.31 10.26
CA ASP A 91 6.75 -16.24 11.03
C ASP A 91 7.75 -15.21 10.46
N TYR A 92 7.64 -14.89 9.15
CA TYR A 92 8.57 -14.01 8.43
C TYR A 92 7.87 -12.96 7.56
N ARG A 93 8.44 -11.76 7.54
CA ARG A 93 8.01 -10.63 6.71
C ARG A 93 9.23 -9.83 6.27
N ARG A 94 9.31 -9.51 4.97
CA ARG A 94 10.44 -8.75 4.37
C ARG A 94 11.82 -9.37 4.69
N GLY A 95 11.90 -10.70 4.72
CA GLY A 95 13.13 -11.44 5.03
C GLY A 95 13.58 -11.39 6.49
N ARG A 96 12.73 -10.93 7.41
CA ARG A 96 13.00 -10.86 8.86
C ARG A 96 11.87 -11.54 9.65
N PRO A 97 12.11 -12.00 10.89
CA PRO A 97 11.03 -12.48 11.76
C PRO A 97 9.92 -11.43 11.93
N THR A 98 8.67 -11.86 12.01
CA THR A 98 7.54 -10.93 12.22
C THR A 98 7.61 -10.26 13.59
N SER A 99 6.94 -9.11 13.71
CA SER A 99 6.99 -8.29 14.94
C SER A 99 6.61 -9.10 16.19
N HIS A 100 5.57 -9.94 16.09
CA HIS A 100 5.11 -10.75 17.23
C HIS A 100 6.12 -11.84 17.63
N LYS A 101 6.96 -12.34 16.70
CA LYS A 101 8.04 -13.28 17.03
C LYS A 101 9.19 -12.61 17.77
N VAL A 102 9.44 -11.33 17.51
CA VAL A 102 10.55 -10.58 18.13
C VAL A 102 10.14 -9.95 19.46
N PHE A 103 8.94 -9.39 19.53
CA PHE A 103 8.50 -8.55 20.66
C PHE A 103 7.31 -9.13 21.43
N GLY A 104 6.72 -10.24 20.98
CA GLY A 104 5.47 -10.79 21.52
C GLY A 104 4.23 -10.17 20.89
N GLU A 105 3.10 -10.89 20.99
CA GLU A 105 1.82 -10.49 20.40
C GLU A 105 1.30 -9.14 20.94
N ASN A 106 1.38 -8.95 22.26
CA ASN A 106 0.93 -7.72 22.91
C ASN A 106 1.65 -6.48 22.39
N ILE A 107 2.98 -6.52 22.26
CA ILE A 107 3.76 -5.39 21.74
C ILE A 107 3.51 -5.21 20.23
N ALA A 108 3.36 -6.31 19.47
CA ALA A 108 3.04 -6.20 18.04
C ALA A 108 1.68 -5.53 17.80
N ILE A 109 0.65 -5.89 18.57
CA ILE A 109 -0.67 -5.24 18.52
C ILE A 109 -0.53 -3.74 18.77
N LEU A 110 0.10 -3.36 19.89
CA LEU A 110 0.28 -1.97 20.27
C LEU A 110 1.16 -1.19 19.27
N ALA A 111 2.14 -1.83 18.64
CA ALA A 111 2.98 -1.20 17.62
C ALA A 111 2.17 -0.86 16.37
N GLY A 112 1.24 -1.73 16.00
CA GLY A 112 0.29 -1.44 14.91
C GLY A 112 -0.64 -0.27 15.28
N ASP A 113 -1.23 -0.29 16.47
CA ASP A 113 -2.12 0.78 16.95
C ASP A 113 -1.42 2.13 16.99
N ALA A 114 -0.17 2.15 17.47
CA ALA A 114 0.67 3.35 17.51
C ALA A 114 0.98 3.87 16.11
N LEU A 115 1.32 3.00 15.14
CA LEU A 115 1.58 3.41 13.75
C LEU A 115 0.34 4.00 13.06
N LEU A 116 -0.83 3.39 13.26
CA LEU A 116 -2.09 3.93 12.75
C LEU A 116 -2.36 5.32 13.33
N THR A 117 -2.18 5.49 14.64
CA THR A 117 -2.41 6.76 15.34
C THR A 117 -1.42 7.83 14.90
N GLU A 118 -0.14 7.47 14.79
CA GLU A 118 0.95 8.35 14.38
C GLU A 118 0.77 8.83 12.94
N ALA A 119 0.23 8.00 12.05
CA ALA A 119 -0.08 8.40 10.67
C ALA A 119 -1.05 9.60 10.64
N PHE A 120 -2.10 9.60 11.47
CA PHE A 120 -3.04 10.72 11.53
C PHE A 120 -2.46 11.95 12.24
N ARG A 121 -1.60 11.75 13.23
CA ARG A 121 -0.83 12.85 13.84
C ARG A 121 0.05 13.54 12.79
N LEU A 122 0.71 12.75 11.94
CA LEU A 122 1.57 13.26 10.87
C LEU A 122 0.78 13.97 9.77
N LEU A 123 -0.36 13.41 9.33
CA LEU A 123 -1.26 14.02 8.34
C LEU A 123 -1.82 15.38 8.78
N THR A 124 -2.00 15.57 10.09
CA THR A 124 -2.57 16.80 10.65
C THR A 124 -1.49 17.77 11.15
N ASN A 125 -0.21 17.42 11.03
CA ASN A 125 0.90 18.26 11.45
C ASN A 125 1.17 19.40 10.45
N ARG A 126 0.60 20.58 10.72
CA ARG A 126 0.78 21.79 9.90
C ARG A 126 2.23 22.25 9.80
N GLU A 127 3.05 22.03 10.83
CA GLU A 127 4.47 22.43 10.81
C GLU A 127 5.27 21.61 9.80
N GLY A 128 4.87 20.35 9.58
CA GLY A 128 5.46 19.47 8.58
C GLY A 128 5.02 19.77 7.14
N MET A 129 3.97 20.56 6.95
CA MET A 129 3.41 20.93 5.64
C MET A 129 3.13 22.44 5.57
N PRO A 130 4.17 23.28 5.65
CA PRO A 130 4.01 24.74 5.70
C PRO A 130 3.33 25.25 4.43
N GLY A 131 2.31 26.10 4.60
CA GLY A 131 1.53 26.67 3.50
C GLY A 131 0.48 25.73 2.89
N MET A 132 0.33 24.50 3.39
CA MET A 132 -0.72 23.59 2.93
C MET A 132 -2.10 24.08 3.40
N PRO A 133 -3.07 24.26 2.49
CA PRO A 133 -4.42 24.64 2.87
C PRO A 133 -5.05 23.61 3.81
N PRO A 134 -5.59 24.04 4.98
CA PRO A 134 -6.15 23.13 5.98
C PRO A 134 -7.26 22.21 5.45
N GLU A 135 -8.08 22.70 4.54
CA GLU A 135 -9.15 21.95 3.89
C GLU A 135 -8.63 20.72 3.14
N ARG A 136 -7.47 20.82 2.48
CA ARG A 136 -6.85 19.69 1.77
C ARG A 136 -6.32 18.64 2.75
N LEU A 137 -5.77 19.08 3.89
CA LEU A 137 -5.35 18.16 4.95
C LEU A 137 -6.54 17.39 5.52
N LEU A 138 -7.67 18.07 5.76
CA LEU A 138 -8.90 17.45 6.25
C LEU A 138 -9.49 16.46 5.24
N ASP A 139 -9.55 16.84 3.96
CA ASP A 139 -10.04 15.96 2.90
C ASP A 139 -9.19 14.68 2.78
N VAL A 140 -7.86 14.83 2.78
CA VAL A 140 -6.94 13.67 2.74
C VAL A 140 -7.06 12.81 3.99
N ALA A 141 -7.13 13.41 5.18
CA ALA A 141 -7.31 12.66 6.42
C ALA A 141 -8.63 11.86 6.41
N ARG A 142 -9.73 12.46 5.94
CA ARG A 142 -11.02 11.78 5.80
C ARG A 142 -10.92 10.60 4.82
N GLU A 143 -10.37 10.82 3.64
CA GLU A 143 -10.27 9.77 2.62
C GLU A 143 -9.38 8.60 3.06
N ILE A 144 -8.26 8.91 3.72
CA ILE A 144 -7.36 7.88 4.28
C ILE A 144 -8.07 7.10 5.38
N ALA A 145 -8.82 7.75 6.26
CA ALA A 145 -9.61 7.07 7.30
C ALA A 145 -10.66 6.12 6.71
N GLU A 146 -11.38 6.55 5.66
CA GLU A 146 -12.34 5.69 4.95
C GLU A 146 -11.65 4.50 4.27
N ALA A 147 -10.52 4.74 3.61
CA ALA A 147 -9.77 3.73 2.89
C ALA A 147 -9.05 2.73 3.81
N ALA A 148 -8.62 3.15 5.01
CA ALA A 148 -8.01 2.27 6.00
C ALA A 148 -9.06 1.50 6.81
N GLY A 149 -10.24 2.08 7.04
CA GLY A 149 -11.28 1.54 7.91
C GLY A 149 -12.14 0.43 7.31
N HIS A 150 -13.32 0.22 7.91
CA HIS A 150 -14.25 -0.88 7.59
C HIS A 150 -14.83 -0.83 6.17
N ARG A 151 -14.79 0.33 5.49
CA ARG A 151 -15.22 0.47 4.09
C ARG A 151 -14.09 0.22 3.09
N GLY A 152 -12.86 0.08 3.58
CA GLY A 152 -11.66 -0.15 2.78
C GLY A 152 -10.86 -1.33 3.33
N MET A 153 -9.60 -1.11 3.67
CA MET A 153 -8.62 -2.14 3.98
C MET A 153 -9.07 -3.10 5.08
N VAL A 154 -9.52 -2.60 6.24
CA VAL A 154 -10.00 -3.47 7.34
C VAL A 154 -11.24 -4.26 6.93
N GLY A 155 -12.17 -3.64 6.20
CA GLY A 155 -13.33 -4.36 5.66
C GLY A 155 -12.94 -5.47 4.69
N GLY A 156 -11.98 -5.18 3.81
CA GLY A 156 -11.41 -6.17 2.90
C GLY A 156 -10.70 -7.31 3.62
N GLN A 157 -10.00 -7.03 4.72
CA GLN A 157 -9.39 -8.07 5.55
C GLN A 157 -10.44 -9.00 6.16
N VAL A 158 -11.55 -8.46 6.68
CA VAL A 158 -12.66 -9.28 7.21
C VAL A 158 -13.28 -10.14 6.11
N LEU A 159 -13.45 -9.60 4.91
CA LEU A 159 -13.97 -10.37 3.77
C LEU A 159 -13.01 -11.49 3.36
N ASP A 160 -11.69 -11.23 3.38
CA ASP A 160 -10.65 -12.23 3.09
C ASP A 160 -10.72 -13.41 4.07
N ILE A 161 -10.71 -13.13 5.37
CA ILE A 161 -10.81 -14.16 6.42
C ILE A 161 -12.10 -14.98 6.29
N ARG A 162 -13.23 -14.33 5.99
CA ARG A 162 -14.51 -15.01 5.83
C ARG A 162 -14.61 -15.84 4.55
N ALA A 163 -13.73 -15.60 3.58
CA ALA A 163 -13.68 -16.36 2.34
C ALA A 163 -12.74 -17.58 2.43
N GLU A 164 -11.88 -17.65 3.45
CA GLU A 164 -10.99 -18.81 3.66
C GLU A 164 -11.79 -20.09 3.86
N GLY A 165 -11.51 -21.11 3.03
CA GLY A 165 -12.22 -22.39 3.07
C GLY A 165 -13.62 -22.38 2.44
N GLU A 166 -14.10 -21.24 1.95
CA GLU A 166 -15.39 -21.09 1.27
C GLU A 166 -15.23 -21.06 -0.25
N ALA A 167 -16.22 -21.57 -0.97
CA ALA A 167 -16.25 -21.48 -2.43
C ALA A 167 -16.76 -20.09 -2.87
N VAL A 168 -15.84 -19.12 -3.01
CA VAL A 168 -16.19 -17.77 -3.47
C VAL A 168 -16.01 -17.60 -4.98
N GLY A 169 -16.89 -16.81 -5.59
CA GLY A 169 -16.82 -16.46 -7.01
C GLY A 169 -15.97 -15.23 -7.30
N LEU A 170 -15.76 -14.95 -8.59
CA LEU A 170 -14.96 -13.80 -9.06
C LEU A 170 -15.46 -12.46 -8.51
N GLU A 171 -16.77 -12.24 -8.39
CA GLU A 171 -17.33 -10.99 -7.86
C GLU A 171 -16.87 -10.72 -6.43
N THR A 172 -16.94 -11.73 -5.57
CA THR A 172 -16.47 -11.65 -4.18
C THR A 172 -14.96 -11.43 -4.13
N LEU A 173 -14.19 -12.12 -4.97
CA LEU A 173 -12.74 -11.94 -5.05
C LEU A 173 -12.37 -10.49 -5.45
N TYR A 174 -13.06 -9.93 -6.46
CA TYR A 174 -12.91 -8.53 -6.83
C TYR A 174 -13.25 -7.59 -5.66
N ALA A 175 -14.31 -7.87 -4.89
CA ALA A 175 -14.70 -7.06 -3.75
C ALA A 175 -13.66 -7.10 -2.62
N ILE A 176 -13.12 -8.28 -2.29
CA ILE A 176 -12.04 -8.47 -1.31
C ILE A 176 -10.85 -7.60 -1.71
N HIS A 177 -10.34 -7.76 -2.94
CA HIS A 177 -9.11 -7.10 -3.36
C HIS A 177 -9.27 -5.60 -3.57
N ARG A 178 -10.43 -5.14 -4.06
CA ARG A 178 -10.75 -3.71 -4.15
C ARG A 178 -10.67 -3.04 -2.77
N CYS A 179 -11.11 -3.73 -1.73
CA CYS A 179 -11.09 -3.21 -0.36
C CYS A 179 -9.72 -3.40 0.32
N LYS A 180 -9.24 -4.65 0.44
CA LYS A 180 -8.02 -5.03 1.18
C LYS A 180 -6.77 -4.34 0.64
N THR A 181 -6.60 -4.32 -0.68
CA THR A 181 -5.38 -3.81 -1.33
C THR A 181 -5.65 -2.52 -2.11
N GLY A 182 -6.70 -2.50 -2.93
CA GLY A 182 -7.00 -1.42 -3.86
C GLY A 182 -7.34 -0.09 -3.18
N ALA A 183 -8.05 -0.11 -2.06
CA ALA A 183 -8.48 1.11 -1.36
C ALA A 183 -7.27 1.97 -0.94
N LEU A 184 -6.25 1.34 -0.34
CA LEU A 184 -5.07 2.05 0.15
C LEU A 184 -4.15 2.52 -0.99
N LEU A 185 -4.07 1.78 -2.11
CA LEU A 185 -3.35 2.22 -3.31
C LEU A 185 -4.04 3.43 -3.97
N ARG A 186 -5.36 3.35 -4.16
CA ARG A 186 -6.16 4.44 -4.73
C ARG A 186 -6.06 5.71 -3.88
N VAL A 187 -6.21 5.60 -2.56
CA VAL A 187 -6.10 6.78 -1.70
C VAL A 187 -4.68 7.34 -1.65
N SER A 188 -3.64 6.51 -1.82
CA SER A 188 -2.26 7.02 -1.89
C SER A 188 -2.08 7.99 -3.04
N ILE A 189 -2.63 7.67 -4.21
CA ILE A 189 -2.61 8.54 -5.39
C ILE A 189 -3.46 9.79 -5.14
N ARG A 190 -4.70 9.61 -4.67
CA ARG A 190 -5.62 10.72 -4.41
C ARG A 190 -5.05 11.70 -3.39
N ALA A 191 -4.40 11.23 -2.33
CA ALA A 191 -3.79 12.06 -1.30
C ALA A 191 -2.75 13.02 -1.89
N GLY A 192 -1.82 12.51 -2.70
CA GLY A 192 -0.82 13.35 -3.38
C GLY A 192 -1.46 14.38 -4.31
N ALA A 193 -2.48 13.95 -5.07
CA ALA A 193 -3.19 14.81 -6.01
C ALA A 193 -3.96 15.96 -5.30
N ILE A 194 -4.70 15.63 -4.24
CA ILE A 194 -5.48 16.60 -3.45
C ILE A 194 -4.56 17.64 -2.83
N LEU A 195 -3.46 17.20 -2.20
CA LEU A 195 -2.50 18.12 -1.58
C LEU A 195 -1.82 19.03 -2.62
N ALA A 196 -1.50 18.49 -3.80
CA ALA A 196 -0.99 19.26 -4.93
C ALA A 196 -2.01 20.21 -5.56
N GLY A 197 -3.30 20.10 -5.21
CA GLY A 197 -4.35 20.98 -5.70
C GLY A 197 -4.99 20.54 -7.00
N ALA A 198 -5.13 19.23 -7.21
CA ALA A 198 -5.85 18.68 -8.35
C ALA A 198 -7.28 19.22 -8.43
N GLY A 199 -7.70 19.61 -9.64
CA GLY A 199 -9.11 19.81 -9.95
C GLY A 199 -9.86 18.47 -10.08
N GLU A 200 -11.18 18.55 -10.18
CA GLU A 200 -12.06 17.36 -10.19
C GLU A 200 -11.74 16.38 -11.34
N GLU A 201 -11.48 16.88 -12.54
CA GLU A 201 -11.16 16.04 -13.70
C GLU A 201 -9.87 15.24 -13.51
N ALA A 202 -8.80 15.90 -13.07
CA ALA A 202 -7.53 15.25 -12.79
C ALA A 202 -7.67 14.24 -11.63
N LEU A 203 -8.41 14.61 -10.59
CA LEU A 203 -8.67 13.71 -9.46
C LEU A 203 -9.49 12.48 -9.89
N ALA A 204 -10.45 12.62 -10.80
CA ALA A 204 -11.22 11.52 -11.36
C ALA A 204 -10.33 10.56 -12.17
N GLY A 205 -9.50 11.08 -13.08
CA GLY A 205 -8.55 10.27 -13.86
C GLY A 205 -7.57 9.51 -12.97
N LEU A 206 -6.99 10.18 -11.97
CA LEU A 206 -6.08 9.54 -11.00
C LEU A 206 -6.78 8.51 -10.10
N SER A 207 -8.07 8.67 -9.84
CA SER A 207 -8.84 7.70 -9.06
C SER A 207 -9.12 6.43 -9.84
N ASP A 208 -9.47 6.57 -11.12
CA ASP A 208 -9.69 5.47 -12.05
C ASP A 208 -8.37 4.70 -12.29
N TYR A 209 -7.27 5.43 -12.52
CA TYR A 209 -5.91 4.89 -12.52
C TYR A 209 -5.64 4.05 -11.27
N GLY A 210 -5.86 4.63 -10.08
CA GLY A 210 -5.60 3.99 -8.79
C GLY A 210 -6.40 2.71 -8.56
N GLY A 211 -7.68 2.70 -8.98
CA GLY A 211 -8.53 1.51 -8.88
C GLY A 211 -8.02 0.36 -9.75
N LYS A 212 -7.62 0.67 -10.98
CA LYS A 212 -7.15 -0.33 -11.96
C LYS A 212 -5.79 -0.90 -11.60
N ILE A 213 -4.82 -0.05 -11.23
CA ILE A 213 -3.51 -0.55 -10.80
C ILE A 213 -3.61 -1.37 -9.51
N GLY A 214 -4.52 -1.02 -8.60
CA GLY A 214 -4.67 -1.75 -7.34
C GLY A 214 -5.14 -3.18 -7.57
N LEU A 215 -6.06 -3.36 -8.51
CA LEU A 215 -6.53 -4.66 -8.93
C LEU A 215 -5.47 -5.43 -9.74
N ALA A 216 -4.81 -4.77 -10.70
CA ALA A 216 -3.74 -5.37 -11.49
C ALA A 216 -2.57 -5.85 -10.60
N PHE A 217 -2.23 -5.05 -9.57
CA PHE A 217 -1.22 -5.42 -8.58
C PHE A 217 -1.58 -6.73 -7.90
N GLN A 218 -2.82 -6.89 -7.46
CA GLN A 218 -3.22 -8.12 -6.79
C GLN A 218 -3.21 -9.33 -7.73
N ILE A 219 -3.74 -9.20 -8.94
CA ILE A 219 -3.71 -10.29 -9.92
C ILE A 219 -2.26 -10.73 -10.20
N ALA A 220 -1.34 -9.77 -10.32
CA ALA A 220 0.08 -10.08 -10.50
C ALA A 220 0.71 -10.73 -9.25
N ASP A 221 0.30 -10.38 -8.03
CA ASP A 221 0.76 -11.03 -6.79
C ASP A 221 0.27 -12.50 -6.75
N ASP A 222 -1.00 -12.74 -7.07
CA ASP A 222 -1.58 -14.09 -7.12
C ASP A 222 -0.87 -14.98 -8.16
N ILE A 223 -0.56 -14.45 -9.34
CA ILE A 223 0.22 -15.16 -10.37
C ILE A 223 1.62 -15.50 -9.84
N LEU A 224 2.29 -14.55 -9.18
CA LEU A 224 3.61 -14.78 -8.59
C LEU A 224 3.57 -15.83 -7.47
N ASN A 225 2.49 -15.91 -6.68
CA ASN A 225 2.35 -16.96 -5.65
C ASN A 225 2.21 -18.37 -6.23
N VAL A 226 1.78 -18.49 -7.50
CA VAL A 226 1.66 -19.78 -8.22
C VAL A 226 2.93 -20.13 -8.99
N GLU A 227 3.54 -19.16 -9.69
CA GLU A 227 4.66 -19.41 -10.63
C GLU A 227 6.03 -18.92 -10.14
N GLY A 228 6.07 -18.07 -9.11
CA GLY A 228 7.29 -17.38 -8.69
C GLY A 228 8.30 -18.27 -7.98
N ASP A 229 9.54 -17.79 -7.89
CA ASP A 229 10.59 -18.48 -7.13
C ASP A 229 10.42 -18.19 -5.63
N PRO A 230 10.28 -19.21 -4.76
CA PRO A 230 10.14 -19.03 -3.31
C PRO A 230 11.27 -18.18 -2.70
N LEU A 231 12.49 -18.27 -3.24
CA LEU A 231 13.65 -17.54 -2.74
C LEU A 231 13.55 -16.02 -3.03
N LEU A 232 12.87 -15.63 -4.11
CA LEU A 232 12.72 -14.23 -4.50
C LEU A 232 11.52 -13.55 -3.83
N LEU A 233 10.48 -14.31 -3.49
CA LEU A 233 9.24 -13.77 -2.90
C LEU A 233 9.35 -13.51 -1.39
N GLY A 234 10.33 -14.12 -0.71
CA GLY A 234 10.52 -13.96 0.74
C GLY A 234 9.40 -14.58 1.59
N LYS A 235 8.52 -15.36 0.97
CA LYS A 235 7.49 -16.25 1.53
C LYS A 235 7.44 -17.52 0.67
N GLY A 236 6.96 -18.64 1.21
CA GLY A 236 6.85 -19.90 0.45
C GLY A 236 5.80 -19.80 -0.67
N THR A 237 6.13 -20.29 -1.86
CA THR A 237 5.15 -20.47 -2.95
C THR A 237 4.01 -21.38 -2.51
N GLY A 238 2.77 -21.05 -2.89
CA GLY A 238 1.60 -21.86 -2.55
C GLY A 238 1.08 -21.69 -1.10
N SER A 239 1.53 -20.68 -0.35
CA SER A 239 0.96 -20.35 0.96
C SER A 239 -0.55 -20.12 0.90
N ASP A 240 -1.02 -19.49 -0.17
CA ASP A 240 -2.44 -19.18 -0.37
C ASP A 240 -3.26 -20.45 -0.57
N ALA A 241 -2.76 -21.40 -1.37
CA ALA A 241 -3.39 -22.69 -1.57
C ALA A 241 -3.43 -23.53 -0.28
N ALA A 242 -2.35 -23.49 0.52
CA ALA A 242 -2.29 -24.18 1.81
C ALA A 242 -3.30 -23.62 2.84
N ARG A 243 -3.68 -22.35 2.71
CA ARG A 243 -4.69 -21.67 3.54
C ARG A 243 -6.10 -21.72 2.96
N GLY A 244 -6.29 -22.36 1.80
CA GLY A 244 -7.59 -22.37 1.12
C GLY A 244 -8.06 -20.99 0.68
N LYS A 245 -7.11 -20.04 0.44
CA LYS A 245 -7.42 -18.73 -0.13
C LYS A 245 -7.76 -18.89 -1.61
N VAL A 246 -8.85 -18.27 -2.03
CA VAL A 246 -9.24 -18.23 -3.45
C VAL A 246 -8.47 -17.12 -4.14
N THR A 247 -7.83 -17.45 -5.27
CA THR A 247 -6.99 -16.53 -6.05
C THR A 247 -7.49 -16.41 -7.48
N PHE A 248 -7.06 -15.37 -8.21
CA PHE A 248 -7.44 -15.22 -9.62
C PHE A 248 -7.03 -16.43 -10.48
N PRO A 249 -5.77 -16.91 -10.42
CA PRO A 249 -5.38 -18.09 -11.18
C PRO A 249 -6.23 -19.33 -10.89
N ALA A 250 -6.71 -19.49 -9.66
CA ALA A 250 -7.59 -20.61 -9.30
C ALA A 250 -8.99 -20.51 -9.93
N LEU A 251 -9.54 -19.30 -10.08
CA LEU A 251 -10.89 -19.09 -10.62
C LEU A 251 -10.95 -18.96 -12.14
N MET A 252 -9.94 -18.34 -12.76
CA MET A 252 -9.97 -18.04 -14.20
C MET A 252 -8.78 -18.63 -14.97
N GLY A 253 -7.80 -19.24 -14.30
CA GLY A 253 -6.57 -19.73 -14.91
C GLY A 253 -5.50 -18.63 -15.02
N VAL A 254 -4.24 -19.06 -15.06
CA VAL A 254 -3.08 -18.15 -15.08
C VAL A 254 -3.08 -17.24 -16.32
N GLU A 255 -3.30 -17.80 -17.51
CA GLU A 255 -3.27 -17.02 -18.75
C GLU A 255 -4.37 -15.95 -18.81
N ALA A 256 -5.59 -16.28 -18.39
CA ALA A 256 -6.68 -15.31 -18.32
C ALA A 256 -6.43 -14.24 -17.26
N SER A 257 -5.82 -14.62 -16.13
CA SER A 257 -5.40 -13.68 -15.09
C SER A 257 -4.34 -12.71 -15.63
N ARG A 258 -3.35 -13.22 -16.37
CA ARG A 258 -2.29 -12.39 -16.99
C ARG A 258 -2.85 -11.42 -18.02
N ALA A 259 -3.76 -11.89 -18.88
CA ALA A 259 -4.45 -11.05 -19.85
C ALA A 259 -5.25 -9.94 -19.14
N ARG A 260 -5.98 -10.30 -18.07
CA ARG A 260 -6.78 -9.32 -17.31
C ARG A 260 -5.91 -8.27 -16.61
N ALA A 261 -4.77 -8.66 -16.05
CA ALA A 261 -3.81 -7.72 -15.48
C ALA A 261 -3.27 -6.75 -16.54
N ALA A 262 -2.95 -7.25 -17.73
CA ALA A 262 -2.47 -6.42 -18.84
C ALA A 262 -3.54 -5.42 -19.33
N GLU A 263 -4.80 -5.85 -19.47
CA GLU A 263 -5.94 -4.97 -19.78
C GLU A 263 -6.08 -3.84 -18.77
N LEU A 264 -6.10 -4.16 -17.47
CA LEU A 264 -6.21 -3.18 -16.40
C LEU A 264 -5.07 -2.15 -16.43
N VAL A 265 -3.85 -2.58 -16.75
CA VAL A 265 -2.70 -1.66 -16.90
C VAL A 265 -2.87 -0.73 -18.09
N MET A 266 -3.36 -1.22 -19.24
CA MET A 266 -3.64 -0.38 -20.40
C MET A 266 -4.78 0.62 -20.15
N GLU A 267 -5.85 0.17 -19.49
CA GLU A 267 -6.96 1.02 -19.07
C GLU A 267 -6.49 2.08 -18.05
N ALA A 268 -5.59 1.71 -17.12
CA ALA A 268 -5.03 2.65 -16.16
C ALA A 268 -4.20 3.72 -16.86
N ILE A 269 -3.31 3.35 -17.79
CA ILE A 269 -2.53 4.33 -18.56
C ILE A 269 -3.45 5.24 -19.38
N SER A 270 -4.52 4.70 -19.97
CA SER A 270 -5.50 5.48 -20.72
C SER A 270 -6.24 6.51 -19.85
N SER A 271 -6.47 6.23 -18.56
CA SER A 271 -7.08 7.18 -17.63
C SER A 271 -6.21 8.42 -17.34
N LEU A 272 -4.93 8.37 -17.72
CA LEU A 272 -3.98 9.47 -17.61
C LEU A 272 -3.79 10.23 -18.95
N ALA A 273 -4.63 9.99 -19.96
CA ALA A 273 -4.44 10.57 -21.30
C ALA A 273 -4.50 12.11 -21.36
N SER A 274 -5.23 12.75 -20.44
CA SER A 274 -5.31 14.21 -20.33
C SER A 274 -4.13 14.85 -19.57
N PHE A 275 -3.27 14.03 -18.96
CA PHE A 275 -2.09 14.51 -18.26
C PHE A 275 -0.94 14.72 -19.24
N ASP A 276 -0.06 15.66 -18.89
CA ASP A 276 1.17 15.87 -19.67
C ASP A 276 2.28 14.89 -19.26
N TYR A 277 3.50 15.19 -19.70
CA TYR A 277 4.69 14.38 -19.44
C TYR A 277 4.96 14.11 -17.95
N ARG A 278 4.42 14.91 -17.03
CA ARG A 278 4.59 14.73 -15.57
C ARG A 278 3.92 13.46 -15.05
N ALA A 279 2.94 12.89 -15.77
CA ALA A 279 2.34 11.59 -15.42
C ALA A 279 3.18 10.38 -15.89
N ALA A 280 4.30 10.58 -16.59
CA ALA A 280 5.16 9.50 -17.07
C ALA A 280 5.62 8.51 -15.96
N PRO A 281 5.95 8.95 -14.73
CA PRO A 281 6.27 8.03 -13.63
C PRO A 281 5.11 7.08 -13.31
N LEU A 282 3.86 7.58 -13.25
CA LEU A 282 2.68 6.75 -13.01
C LEU A 282 2.51 5.70 -14.12
N CYS A 283 2.55 6.12 -15.39
CA CYS A 283 2.46 5.21 -16.53
C CYS A 283 3.50 4.09 -16.48
N ALA A 284 4.73 4.42 -16.09
CA ALA A 284 5.79 3.43 -16.01
C ALA A 284 5.68 2.55 -14.74
N ILE A 285 5.11 3.04 -13.63
CA ILE A 285 4.79 2.21 -12.45
C ILE A 285 3.72 1.18 -12.83
N ALA A 286 2.70 1.56 -13.59
CA ALA A 286 1.67 0.64 -14.07
C ALA A 286 2.28 -0.49 -14.93
N ARG A 287 3.22 -0.18 -15.82
CA ARG A 287 3.94 -1.21 -16.61
C ARG A 287 4.80 -2.12 -15.73
N TYR A 288 5.48 -1.54 -14.74
CA TYR A 288 6.31 -2.30 -13.80
C TYR A 288 5.53 -3.39 -13.04
N ILE A 289 4.22 -3.19 -12.80
CA ILE A 289 3.37 -4.20 -12.15
C ILE A 289 3.31 -5.52 -12.94
N LEU A 290 3.39 -5.47 -14.27
CA LEU A 290 3.39 -6.67 -15.13
C LEU A 290 4.76 -7.32 -15.25
N GLU A 291 5.83 -6.53 -15.18
CA GLU A 291 7.22 -6.97 -15.43
C GLU A 291 7.91 -7.51 -14.18
N ARG A 292 7.36 -7.25 -12.99
CA ARG A 292 7.98 -7.62 -11.73
C ARG A 292 8.09 -9.13 -11.56
N ARG A 293 9.20 -9.56 -10.97
CA ARG A 293 9.53 -10.96 -10.65
C ARG A 293 9.59 -11.24 -9.14
N SER A 294 9.29 -10.22 -8.33
CA SER A 294 9.36 -10.24 -6.85
C SER A 294 8.45 -9.17 -6.27
#